data_AF-A0A6P0T3V8-F1
#
_entry.id   AF-A0A6P0T3V8-F1
#
_cell.length_a   1.000
_cell.length_b   1.000
_cell.length_c   1.000
_cell.angle_alpha   90.00
_cell.angle_beta   90.00
_cell.angle_gamma   90.00
#
_symmetry.space_group_name_H-M   'P 1'
#
loop_
_entity.id
_entity.type
_entity.pdbx_description
1 polymer ?
#
loop_
_entity_poly.entity_id
_entity_poly.type
_entity_poly.pdbx_seq_one_letter_code
_entity_poly.pdbx_strand_id
1 'polypeptide(L)' 'IVEVGQLRGISKALVYAKEKYIDERLTLSEILDLVMKDIEEEGLDVLTFFPEGDLVQFRPLELAAALNRLRTLSVS' A
#
# COMPACT_ATOMS: atom_id res chain seq x y z
N ILE A 1 15.68 -5.72 -10.62
CA ILE A 1 15.56 -6.72 -9.53
C ILE A 1 14.67 -6.07 -8.49
N VAL A 2 13.47 -6.61 -8.23
CA VAL A 2 12.63 -6.11 -7.14
C VAL A 2 13.26 -6.60 -5.85
N GLU A 3 13.69 -5.69 -4.99
CA GLU A 3 14.25 -6.04 -3.69
C GLU A 3 13.15 -6.62 -2.80
N VAL A 4 13.45 -7.66 -2.02
CA VAL A 4 12.46 -8.33 -1.15
C VAL A 4 11.80 -7.35 -0.18
N GLY A 5 12.55 -6.36 0.32
CA GLY A 5 12.04 -5.29 1.18
C GLY A 5 11.00 -4.40 0.49
N GLN A 6 11.16 -4.14 -0.81
CA GLN A 6 10.21 -3.34 -1.59
C GLN A 6 8.87 -4.07 -1.76
N LEU A 7 8.90 -5.38 -2.02
CA LEU A 7 7.68 -6.19 -2.11
C LEU A 7 6.96 -6.27 -0.76
N ARG A 8 7.73 -6.33 0.34
CA ARG A 8 7.17 -6.28 1.70
C ARG A 8 6.48 -4.95 1.97
N GLY A 9 7.12 -3.83 1.65
CA GLY A 9 6.52 -2.48 1.79
C GLY A 9 5.20 -2.36 1.03
N ILE A 10 5.18 -2.80 -0.23
CA ILE A 10 3.95 -2.81 -1.04
C ILE A 10 2.87 -3.69 -0.39
N SER A 11 3.24 -4.86 0.13
CA SER A 11 2.29 -5.78 0.77
C SER A 11 1.68 -5.20 2.04
N LYS A 12 2.48 -4.51 2.87
CA LYS A 12 2.01 -3.81 4.06
C LYS A 12 1.08 -2.65 3.70
N ALA A 13 1.43 -1.88 2.67
CA ALA A 13 0.58 -0.80 2.15
C ALA A 13 -0.79 -1.30 1.65
N LEU A 14 -0.83 -2.48 1.02
CA LEU A 14 -2.10 -3.10 0.60
C LEU A 14 -2.99 -3.49 1.79
N VAL A 15 -2.40 -4.07 2.84
CA VAL A 15 -3.14 -4.44 4.06
C VAL A 15 -3.64 -3.18 4.77
N TYR A 16 -2.77 -2.19 4.94
CA TYR A 16 -3.11 -0.90 5.53
C TYR A 16 -4.25 -0.20 4.78
N ALA A 17 -4.16 -0.13 3.45
CA ALA A 17 -5.20 0.46 2.62
C ALA A 17 -6.55 -0.26 2.79
N LYS A 18 -6.52 -1.59 2.87
CA LYS A 18 -7.70 -2.43 3.09
C LYS A 18 -8.28 -2.18 4.49
N GLU A 19 -7.47 -2.11 5.53
CA GLU A 19 -7.97 -1.97 6.91
C GLU A 19 -8.49 -0.56 7.20
N LYS A 20 -7.85 0.47 6.64
CA LYS A 20 -8.18 1.87 6.92
C LYS A 20 -9.24 2.47 6.00
N TYR A 21 -9.32 2.03 4.73
CA TYR A 21 -10.12 2.72 3.69
C TYR A 21 -11.21 1.86 3.01
N ILE A 22 -11.39 0.58 3.37
CA ILE A 22 -12.32 -0.31 2.62
C ILE A 22 -13.81 -0.08 2.87
N ASP A 23 -14.17 0.62 3.95
CA ASP A 23 -15.58 0.93 4.26
C ASP A 23 -16.06 2.24 3.60
N GLU A 24 -15.14 2.99 3.00
CA GLU A 24 -15.44 4.24 2.33
C GLU A 24 -15.67 3.97 0.84
N ARG A 25 -16.66 4.63 0.23
CA ARG A 25 -16.95 4.52 -1.22
C ARG A 25 -15.88 5.23 -2.06
N LEU A 26 -14.61 5.01 -1.75
CA LEU A 26 -13.45 5.62 -2.37
C LEU A 26 -13.07 4.84 -3.63
N THR A 27 -12.68 5.60 -4.64
CA THR A 27 -12.03 5.09 -5.84
C THR A 27 -10.62 4.61 -5.51
N LEU A 28 -10.06 3.82 -6.41
CA LEU A 28 -8.69 3.32 -6.26
C LEU A 28 -7.66 4.47 -6.19
N SER A 29 -7.89 5.54 -6.94
CA SER A 29 -6.99 6.70 -6.93
C SER A 29 -7.02 7.40 -5.58
N GLU A 30 -8.20 7.59 -5.00
CA GLU A 30 -8.34 8.23 -3.69
C GLU A 30 -7.67 7.41 -2.59
N ILE A 31 -7.82 6.08 -2.62
CA ILE A 31 -7.13 5.19 -1.67
C ILE A 31 -5.61 5.30 -1.83
N LEU A 32 -5.10 5.34 -3.07
CA LEU A 32 -3.68 5.49 -3.33
C LEU A 32 -3.14 6.83 -2.80
N ASP A 33 -3.84 7.93 -3.08
CA ASP A 33 -3.43 9.27 -2.65
C ASP A 33 -3.40 9.37 -1.12
N LEU A 34 -4.40 8.80 -0.43
CA LEU A 34 -4.45 8.76 1.03
C LEU A 34 -3.33 7.93 1.64
N VAL A 35 -3.05 6.74 1.11
CA VAL A 35 -1.95 5.89 1.58
C VAL A 35 -0.60 6.57 1.40
N MET A 36 -0.37 7.19 0.23
CA MET A 36 0.89 7.87 -0.02
C MET A 36 1.06 9.11 0.86
N LYS A 37 -0.03 9.83 1.14
CA LYS A 37 -0.03 10.96 2.07
C LYS A 37 0.31 10.53 3.49
N ASP A 38 -0.29 9.44 3.98
CA ASP A 38 0.02 8.91 5.32
C ASP A 38 1.51 8.52 5.43
N ILE A 39 2.06 7.87 4.39
CA ILE A 39 3.49 7.52 4.35
C ILE A 39 4.40 8.76 4.30
N GLU A 40 3.97 9.83 3.62
CA GLU A 40 4.72 11.08 3.55
C GLU A 40 4.73 11.81 4.90
N GLU A 41 3.60 11.81 5.61
CA GLU A 41 3.44 12.51 6.89
C GLU A 41 4.04 11.73 8.09
N GLU A 42 3.90 10.40 8.09
CA GLU A 42 4.24 9.55 9.24
C GLU A 42 5.42 8.59 8.98
N GLY A 43 5.89 8.50 7.74
CA GLY A 43 6.90 7.53 7.33
C GLY A 43 6.34 6.13 7.09
N LEU A 44 7.21 5.16 6.84
CA LEU A 44 6.80 3.78 6.54
C LEU A 44 6.24 3.02 7.74
N ASP A 45 6.52 3.48 8.95
CA ASP A 45 6.08 2.82 10.19
C ASP A 45 4.54 2.83 10.32
N VAL A 46 3.85 3.79 9.68
CA VAL A 46 2.37 3.86 9.63
C VAL A 46 1.74 2.61 9.03
N LEU A 47 2.49 1.87 8.20
CA LEU A 47 2.03 0.64 7.56
C LEU A 47 2.07 -0.58 8.50
N THR A 48 2.50 -0.40 9.75
CA THR A 48 2.75 -1.50 10.69
C THR A 48 2.28 -1.18 12.10
N PHE A 49 1.71 -2.17 12.79
CA PHE A 49 1.35 -2.04 14.22
C PHE A 49 2.56 -2.02 15.15
N PHE A 50 3.69 -2.58 14.72
CA PHE A 50 4.97 -2.57 15.42
C PHE A 50 6.05 -2.13 14.45
N PRO A 51 7.01 -1.27 14.85
CA PRO A 51 8.05 -0.78 13.95
C PRO A 51 8.82 -1.93 13.28
N GLU A 52 8.70 -2.04 11.96
CA GLU A 52 9.51 -2.93 11.13
C GLU A 52 10.59 -2.08 10.45
N GLY A 53 11.78 -2.02 11.07
CA GLY A 53 12.90 -1.20 10.59
C GLY A 53 13.51 -1.64 9.25
N ASP A 54 12.95 -2.66 8.58
CA ASP A 54 13.39 -3.19 7.30
C ASP A 54 12.46 -2.81 6.13
N LEU A 55 11.45 -1.95 6.36
CA LEU A 55 10.61 -1.45 5.28
C LEU A 55 11.38 -0.51 4.35
N VAL A 56 11.23 -0.74 3.05
CA VAL A 56 11.86 0.05 2.00
C VAL A 56 10.80 0.87 1.27
N GLN A 57 11.12 2.13 0.98
CA GLN A 57 10.29 3.02 0.18
C GLN A 57 9.96 2.39 -1.18
N PHE A 58 8.74 2.61 -1.66
CA PHE A 58 8.28 2.17 -2.98
C PHE A 58 7.53 3.32 -3.66
N ARG A 59 7.38 3.24 -4.98
CA ARG A 59 6.73 4.29 -5.76
C ARG A 59 5.21 4.09 -5.77
N PRO A 60 4.41 5.17 -5.83
CA PRO A 60 2.95 5.08 -5.96
C PRO A 60 2.49 4.17 -7.11
N LEU A 61 3.17 4.24 -8.26
CA LEU A 61 2.88 3.42 -9.44
C LEU A 61 3.04 1.91 -9.19
N GLU A 62 3.91 1.53 -8.27
CA GLU A 62 4.16 0.11 -7.92
C GLU A 62 3.05 -0.43 -7.03
N LEU A 63 2.56 0.39 -6.08
CA LEU A 63 1.37 0.08 -5.30
C LEU A 63 0.12 0.00 -6.18
N ALA A 64 -0.05 0.96 -7.11
CA ALA A 64 -1.15 0.96 -8.07
C ALA A 64 -1.14 -0.31 -8.94
N ALA A 65 0.03 -0.71 -9.44
CA ALA A 65 0.17 -1.95 -10.20
C ALA A 65 -0.18 -3.19 -9.37
N ALA A 66 0.17 -3.22 -8.08
CA ALA A 66 -0.17 -4.32 -7.19
C ALA A 66 -1.68 -4.40 -6.89
N LEU A 67 -2.34 -3.27 -6.63
CA LEU A 67 -3.80 -3.20 -6.46
C LEU A 67 -4.55 -3.62 -7.71
N ASN A 68 -4.10 -3.17 -8.88
CA ASN A 68 -4.71 -3.55 -10.16
C ASN A 68 -4.64 -5.07 -10.38
N ARG A 69 -3.52 -5.71 -10.02
CA ARG A 69 -3.38 -7.18 -10.10
C ARG A 69 -4.38 -7.91 -9.18
N LEU A 70 -4.59 -7.42 -7.96
CA LEU A 70 -5.58 -7.99 -7.03
C LEU A 70 -7.01 -7.85 -7.53
N ARG A 71 -7.37 -6.71 -8.14
CA ARG A 71 -8.70 -6.50 -8.74
C ARG A 71 -8.93 -7.39 -9.95
N THR A 72 -7.93 -7.53 -10.83
CA THR A 72 -8.04 -8.43 -11.99
C THR A 72 -8.09 -9.90 -11.62
N LEU A 73 -7.61 -10.28 -10.42
CA LEU A 73 -7.77 -11.63 -9.87
C LEU A 73 -9.21 -11.91 -9.43
N SER A 74 -10.00 -10.86 -9.16
CA SER A 74 -11.43 -10.92 -8.84
C SER A 74 -12.30 -10.73 -10.09
N VAL A 75 -11.88 -11.27 -11.24
CA VAL A 75 -12.77 -11.53 -12.37
C VAL A 75 -13.17 -13.00 -12.30
N SER A 76 -14.28 -13.27 -11.62
CA SER A 76 -15.05 -14.52 -11.69
C SER A 76 -16.53 -14.16 -11.55
#